data_AF-A0A061ISF3-F1
#
_entry.id   AF-A0A061ISF3-F1
#
_cell.length_a   1.000
_cell.length_b   1.000
_cell.length_c   1.000
_cell.angle_alpha   90.00
_cell.angle_beta   90.00
_cell.angle_gamma   90.00
#
_symmetry.space_group_name_H-M   'P 1'
#
loop_
_entity.id
_entity.type
_entity.pdbx_description
1 polymer ?
#
loop_
_entity_poly.entity_id
_entity_poly.type
_entity_poly.pdbx_seq_one_letter_code
_entity_poly.pdbx_strand_id
1 'polypeptide(L)'
;MPDAVATHHRLIRALIAKYRCYEVKTIGDSFMIACKSVFAAAQLVRELQHVFLQHEWGTSALDDAYRKLEEGRAEEEAEGYVPPTARLDAAVYRHYWSGLRVRVGVHSGLCDIRRDEVTKGYDYYGGTANTAARTEGVGNGGQVLLTRAAYMALSTAEREEVEVTALGAVALRGVPEPVEMYQLEAVPGRTFAALRLDREKGGDVAEEDSSRSGHASVSSSPNPFAHSVLSVLTLLFGTFAAAQRLELLRSLCERWGVDVPRAVRGVRKEEACRVATERLASRMVCVMEKKRGELRVKKAPTQRVHGEFRCMGVALSCTCLTHLMGVMVVSGEW
;
A
#
# COMPACT_ATOMS: atom_id res chain seq x y z
N MET A 1 2.40 -10.40 -25.85
CA MET A 1 1.86 -9.13 -25.31
C MET A 1 2.90 -8.07 -24.86
N PRO A 2 4.23 -8.14 -25.12
CA PRO A 2 5.14 -7.03 -24.74
C PRO A 2 4.82 -5.71 -25.46
N ASP A 3 4.20 -5.78 -26.65
CA ASP A 3 3.83 -4.61 -27.45
C ASP A 3 2.75 -3.73 -26.79
N ALA A 4 1.84 -4.32 -26.00
CA ALA A 4 0.80 -3.56 -25.31
C ALA A 4 1.39 -2.69 -24.20
N VAL A 5 2.31 -3.25 -23.39
CA VAL A 5 3.00 -2.51 -22.31
C VAL A 5 3.95 -1.46 -22.90
N ALA A 6 4.65 -1.77 -23.98
CA ALA A 6 5.48 -0.80 -24.69
C ALA A 6 4.65 0.37 -25.23
N THR A 7 3.45 0.10 -25.74
CA THR A 7 2.52 1.13 -26.20
C THR A 7 1.98 1.96 -25.03
N HIS A 8 1.60 1.33 -23.93
CA HIS A 8 1.27 2.03 -22.67
C HIS A 8 2.39 2.99 -22.23
N HIS A 9 3.66 2.55 -22.23
CA HIS A 9 4.79 3.42 -21.88
C HIS A 9 4.94 4.62 -22.82
N ARG A 10 4.79 4.40 -24.13
CA ARG A 10 4.87 5.49 -25.13
C ARG A 10 3.77 6.53 -24.92
N LEU A 11 2.53 6.08 -24.72
CA LEU A 11 1.38 6.97 -24.53
C LEU A 11 1.54 7.82 -23.26
N ILE A 12 1.92 7.19 -22.13
CA ILE A 12 2.13 7.92 -20.87
C ILE A 12 3.27 8.92 -21.00
N ARG A 13 4.40 8.54 -21.60
CA ARG A 13 5.54 9.46 -21.78
C ARG A 13 5.22 10.64 -22.69
N ALA A 14 4.40 10.43 -23.72
CA ALA A 14 3.91 11.52 -24.56
C ALA A 14 3.07 12.52 -23.74
N LEU A 15 2.21 12.04 -22.84
CA LEU A 15 1.41 12.90 -21.96
C LEU A 15 2.27 13.61 -20.91
N ILE A 16 3.25 12.94 -20.31
CA ILE A 16 4.22 13.54 -19.40
C ILE A 16 4.91 14.74 -20.08
N ALA A 17 5.38 14.56 -21.31
CA ALA A 17 6.01 15.62 -22.09
C ALA A 17 5.02 16.75 -22.43
N LYS A 18 3.79 16.42 -22.87
CA LYS A 18 2.73 17.39 -23.21
C LYS A 18 2.41 18.32 -22.04
N TYR A 19 2.24 17.76 -20.85
CA TYR A 19 1.88 18.50 -19.64
C TYR A 19 3.07 19.01 -18.83
N ARG A 20 4.30 18.84 -19.35
CA ARG A 20 5.55 19.25 -18.71
C ARG A 20 5.71 18.70 -17.28
N CYS A 21 5.20 17.49 -17.06
CA CYS A 21 5.47 16.73 -15.84
C CYS A 21 6.82 15.99 -15.96
N TYR A 22 7.25 15.39 -14.87
CA TYR A 22 8.54 14.74 -14.74
C TYR A 22 8.35 13.25 -14.44
N GLU A 23 8.88 12.37 -15.30
CA GLU A 23 8.96 10.93 -15.01
C GLU A 23 10.07 10.72 -13.97
N VAL A 24 9.68 10.28 -12.76
CA VAL A 24 10.61 10.02 -11.66
C VAL A 24 11.27 8.67 -11.86
N LYS A 25 10.42 7.64 -11.99
CA LYS A 25 10.82 6.26 -12.20
C LYS A 25 9.64 5.44 -12.70
N THR A 26 9.98 4.35 -13.36
CA THR A 26 9.04 3.33 -13.82
C THR A 26 9.43 1.99 -13.20
N ILE A 27 8.50 1.31 -12.55
CA ILE A 27 8.71 -0.01 -11.92
C ILE A 27 7.74 -0.99 -12.55
N GLY A 28 8.25 -1.90 -13.39
CA GLY A 28 7.40 -2.73 -14.26
C GLY A 28 6.66 -1.83 -15.24
N ASP A 29 5.35 -1.69 -15.03
CA ASP A 29 4.47 -0.80 -15.78
C ASP A 29 3.78 0.24 -14.90
N SER A 30 4.27 0.43 -13.67
CA SER A 30 3.81 1.49 -12.78
C SER A 30 4.69 2.71 -12.96
N PHE A 31 4.08 3.88 -13.12
CA PHE A 31 4.75 5.16 -13.28
C PHE A 31 4.66 5.97 -12.01
N MET A 32 5.78 6.55 -11.60
CA MET A 32 5.81 7.65 -10.66
C MET A 32 6.09 8.94 -11.42
N ILE A 33 5.12 9.86 -11.39
CA ILE A 33 5.15 11.13 -12.10
C ILE A 33 5.13 12.25 -11.08
N ALA A 34 5.99 13.25 -11.24
CA ALA A 34 5.93 14.48 -10.47
C ALA A 34 5.46 15.64 -11.34
N CYS A 35 4.57 16.47 -10.81
CA CYS A 35 4.11 17.67 -11.48
C CYS A 35 4.31 18.88 -10.57
N LYS A 36 4.58 20.05 -11.17
CA LYS A 36 4.67 21.32 -10.42
C LYS A 36 3.30 21.94 -10.15
N SER A 37 2.30 21.57 -10.94
CA SER A 37 0.92 22.04 -10.84
C SER A 37 0.00 20.85 -10.68
N VAL A 38 -0.91 20.94 -9.71
CA VAL A 38 -1.94 19.92 -9.48
C VAL A 38 -2.94 19.89 -10.63
N PHE A 39 -3.22 21.04 -11.23
CA PHE A 39 -4.10 21.10 -12.39
C PHE A 39 -3.47 20.41 -13.60
N ALA A 40 -2.17 20.63 -13.86
CA ALA A 40 -1.46 19.89 -14.91
C ALA A 40 -1.49 18.37 -14.65
N ALA A 41 -1.35 17.94 -13.39
CA ALA A 41 -1.51 16.54 -13.01
C ALA A 41 -2.92 16.01 -13.30
N ALA A 42 -3.97 16.74 -12.90
CA ALA A 42 -5.37 16.38 -13.13
C ALA A 42 -5.69 16.27 -14.64
N GLN A 43 -5.18 17.20 -15.44
CA GLN A 43 -5.33 17.19 -16.90
C GLN A 43 -4.61 16.00 -17.55
N LEU A 44 -3.36 15.73 -17.12
CA LEU A 44 -2.59 14.57 -17.60
C LEU A 44 -3.34 13.27 -17.37
N VAL A 45 -3.85 13.05 -16.16
CA VAL A 45 -4.51 11.79 -15.81
C VAL A 45 -5.91 11.66 -16.44
N ARG A 46 -6.60 12.79 -16.66
CA ARG A 46 -7.84 12.83 -17.44
C ARG A 46 -7.59 12.40 -18.88
N GLU A 47 -6.63 13.04 -19.55
CA GLU A 47 -6.29 12.72 -20.93
C GLU A 47 -5.72 11.30 -21.07
N LEU A 48 -5.00 10.80 -20.06
CA LEU A 48 -4.54 9.41 -20.01
C LEU A 48 -5.71 8.44 -20.17
N GLN A 49 -6.79 8.60 -19.41
CA GLN A 49 -7.95 7.71 -19.52
C GLN A 49 -8.64 7.77 -20.88
N HIS A 50 -8.69 8.97 -21.50
CA HIS A 50 -9.24 9.17 -22.85
C HIS A 50 -8.38 8.53 -23.93
N VAL A 51 -7.07 8.80 -23.91
CA VAL A 51 -6.13 8.27 -24.90
C VAL A 51 -6.09 6.76 -24.86
N PHE A 52 -6.15 6.15 -23.68
CA PHE A 52 -6.20 4.69 -23.54
C PHE A 52 -7.50 4.09 -24.07
N LEU A 53 -8.63 4.77 -23.85
CA LEU A 53 -9.93 4.36 -24.37
C LEU A 53 -10.00 4.44 -25.90
N GLN A 54 -9.47 5.50 -26.48
CA GLN A 54 -9.49 5.75 -27.92
C GLN A 54 -8.42 4.96 -28.69
N HIS A 55 -7.41 4.42 -28.00
CA HIS A 55 -6.34 3.69 -28.64
C HIS A 55 -6.81 2.36 -29.22
N GLU A 56 -6.40 2.07 -30.46
CA GLU A 56 -6.67 0.79 -31.12
C GLU A 56 -5.66 -0.27 -30.67
N TRP A 57 -6.00 -0.99 -29.61
CA TRP A 57 -5.14 -2.04 -29.04
C TRP A 57 -4.92 -3.26 -29.95
N GLY A 58 -5.66 -3.37 -31.05
CA GLY A 58 -5.53 -4.46 -32.03
C GLY A 58 -5.94 -5.85 -31.53
N THR A 59 -6.54 -5.94 -30.33
CA THR A 59 -7.00 -7.20 -29.73
C THR A 59 -8.14 -6.95 -28.75
N SER A 60 -9.12 -7.88 -28.69
CA SER A 60 -10.15 -7.90 -27.65
C SER A 60 -9.75 -8.73 -26.43
N ALA A 61 -8.63 -9.47 -26.50
CA ALA A 61 -8.25 -10.45 -25.47
C ALA A 61 -8.04 -9.81 -24.09
N LEU A 62 -7.65 -8.53 -24.05
CA LEU A 62 -7.52 -7.75 -22.82
C LEU A 62 -8.88 -7.50 -22.18
N ASP A 63 -9.83 -6.99 -22.95
CA ASP A 63 -11.20 -6.72 -22.52
C ASP A 63 -11.92 -8.01 -22.11
N ASP A 64 -11.76 -9.08 -22.88
CA ASP A 64 -12.31 -10.40 -22.59
C ASP A 64 -11.75 -10.95 -21.26
N ALA A 65 -10.45 -10.78 -21.02
CA ALA A 65 -9.82 -11.18 -19.76
C ALA A 65 -10.36 -10.38 -18.56
N TYR A 66 -10.51 -9.05 -18.68
CA TYR A 66 -11.07 -8.24 -17.59
C TYR A 66 -12.51 -8.63 -17.25
N ARG A 67 -13.37 -8.84 -18.26
CA ARG A 67 -14.75 -9.26 -18.04
C ARG A 67 -14.84 -10.62 -17.37
N LYS A 68 -14.04 -11.58 -17.83
CA LYS A 68 -13.95 -12.92 -17.20
C LYS A 68 -13.49 -12.86 -15.74
N LEU A 69 -12.55 -11.97 -15.41
CA LEU A 69 -12.10 -11.77 -14.03
C LEU A 69 -13.19 -11.17 -13.14
N GLU A 70 -13.98 -10.21 -13.65
CA GLU A 70 -15.12 -9.65 -12.93
C GLU A 70 -16.23 -10.69 -12.73
N GLU A 71 -16.51 -11.54 -13.71
CA GLU A 71 -17.47 -12.63 -13.60
C GLU A 71 -17.04 -13.65 -12.54
N GLY A 72 -15.79 -14.12 -12.59
CA GLY A 72 -15.25 -15.05 -11.58
C GLY A 72 -15.31 -14.45 -10.17
N ARG A 73 -15.02 -13.15 -10.03
CA ARG A 73 -15.16 -12.47 -8.74
C ARG A 73 -16.61 -12.39 -8.25
N ALA A 74 -17.58 -12.19 -9.14
CA ALA A 74 -19.00 -12.22 -8.78
C ALA A 74 -19.50 -13.61 -8.37
N GLU A 75 -18.90 -14.67 -8.90
CA GLU A 75 -19.20 -16.03 -8.48
C GLU A 75 -18.64 -16.33 -7.08
N GLU A 76 -17.44 -15.83 -6.77
CA GLU A 76 -16.77 -15.99 -5.48
C GLU A 76 -17.38 -15.10 -4.37
N GLU A 77 -17.63 -13.83 -4.66
CA GLU A 77 -18.17 -12.82 -3.75
C GLU A 77 -19.69 -12.67 -3.96
N ALA A 78 -20.42 -13.79 -3.86
CA ALA A 78 -21.84 -13.91 -4.21
C ALA A 78 -22.79 -12.90 -3.53
N GLU A 79 -22.39 -12.31 -2.40
CA GLU A 79 -23.13 -11.24 -1.72
C GLU A 79 -22.41 -9.89 -1.86
N GLY A 80 -22.94 -9.01 -2.72
CA GLY A 80 -22.61 -7.58 -2.74
C GLY A 80 -21.65 -7.11 -3.83
N TYR A 81 -20.96 -8.00 -4.55
CA TYR A 81 -20.14 -7.61 -5.70
C TYR A 81 -20.95 -7.69 -7.01
N VAL A 82 -21.21 -6.54 -7.63
CA VAL A 82 -21.80 -6.45 -8.96
C VAL A 82 -20.70 -6.14 -9.98
N PRO A 83 -20.49 -6.98 -11.01
CA PRO A 83 -19.52 -6.72 -12.07
C PRO A 83 -19.80 -5.38 -12.76
N PRO A 84 -18.88 -4.40 -12.67
CA PRO A 84 -19.14 -3.07 -13.21
C PRO A 84 -19.15 -3.03 -14.74
N THR A 85 -18.46 -3.95 -15.42
CA THR A 85 -18.30 -3.91 -16.87
C THR A 85 -18.71 -5.20 -17.59
N ALA A 86 -18.58 -6.36 -16.94
CA ALA A 86 -18.78 -7.66 -17.59
C ALA A 86 -20.19 -7.87 -18.15
N ARG A 87 -21.21 -7.33 -17.48
CA ARG A 87 -22.62 -7.50 -17.86
C ARG A 87 -23.17 -6.37 -18.75
N LEU A 88 -22.31 -5.46 -19.21
CA LEU A 88 -22.70 -4.39 -20.12
C LEU A 88 -22.89 -4.95 -21.53
N ASP A 89 -23.84 -4.36 -22.27
CA ASP A 89 -23.96 -4.62 -23.71
C ASP A 89 -22.66 -4.26 -24.44
N ALA A 90 -22.33 -4.97 -25.53
CA ALA A 90 -21.08 -4.80 -26.24
C ALA A 90 -20.89 -3.38 -26.82
N ALA A 91 -21.97 -2.73 -27.28
CA ALA A 91 -21.90 -1.37 -27.81
C ALA A 91 -21.65 -0.36 -26.68
N VAL A 92 -22.32 -0.54 -25.54
CA VAL A 92 -22.14 0.29 -24.34
C VAL A 92 -20.73 0.10 -23.76
N TYR A 93 -20.25 -1.14 -23.69
CA TYR A 93 -18.91 -1.46 -23.20
C TYR A 93 -17.84 -0.71 -23.99
N ARG A 94 -17.87 -0.81 -25.33
CA ARG A 94 -16.87 -0.15 -26.20
C ARG A 94 -16.86 1.37 -26.10
N HIS A 95 -17.98 1.97 -25.69
CA HIS A 95 -18.05 3.42 -25.48
C HIS A 95 -17.26 3.86 -24.24
N TYR A 96 -17.19 3.02 -23.21
CA TYR A 96 -16.56 3.36 -21.93
C TYR A 96 -15.24 2.64 -21.67
N TRP A 97 -14.99 1.48 -22.27
CA TRP A 97 -13.89 0.58 -21.96
C TRP A 97 -13.24 0.01 -23.22
N SER A 98 -11.91 0.01 -23.24
CA SER A 98 -11.09 -0.55 -24.32
C SER A 98 -9.67 -0.81 -23.81
N GLY A 99 -9.18 -2.04 -24.00
CA GLY A 99 -7.79 -2.43 -23.74
C GLY A 99 -7.34 -2.28 -22.29
N LEU A 100 -6.11 -1.76 -22.10
CA LEU A 100 -5.46 -1.72 -20.80
C LEU A 100 -6.11 -0.71 -19.85
N ARG A 101 -6.48 -1.19 -18.65
CA ARG A 101 -7.17 -0.38 -17.63
C ARG A 101 -6.18 0.14 -16.58
N VAL A 102 -5.78 1.40 -16.71
CA VAL A 102 -4.81 2.06 -15.82
C VAL A 102 -5.51 2.65 -14.60
N ARG A 103 -5.03 2.34 -13.39
CA ARG A 103 -5.50 2.96 -12.14
C ARG A 103 -4.55 4.09 -11.75
N VAL A 104 -5.09 5.17 -11.20
CA VAL A 104 -4.32 6.39 -10.96
C VAL A 104 -4.62 6.97 -9.58
N GLY A 105 -3.57 7.34 -8.85
CA GLY A 105 -3.66 8.04 -7.57
C GLY A 105 -2.89 9.36 -7.61
N VAL A 106 -3.56 10.43 -7.20
CA VAL A 106 -3.01 11.79 -7.21
C VAL A 106 -3.05 12.37 -5.80
N HIS A 107 -1.88 12.80 -5.33
CA HIS A 107 -1.74 13.47 -4.04
C HIS A 107 -0.83 14.69 -4.16
N SER A 108 -1.12 15.71 -3.35
CA SER A 108 -0.36 16.94 -3.28
C SER A 108 0.16 17.15 -1.86
N GLY A 109 1.43 17.52 -1.73
CA GLY A 109 2.06 17.76 -0.45
C GLY A 109 3.56 18.03 -0.56
N LEU A 110 4.18 18.31 0.59
CA LEU A 110 5.63 18.54 0.66
C LEU A 110 6.39 17.21 0.61
N CYS A 111 7.46 17.17 -0.17
CA CYS A 111 8.29 15.98 -0.35
C CYS A 111 9.73 16.23 0.12
N ASP A 112 10.42 15.17 0.56
CA ASP A 112 11.88 15.18 0.66
C ASP A 112 12.46 14.84 -0.71
N ILE A 113 13.25 15.77 -1.24
CA ILE A 113 13.62 15.80 -2.65
C ILE A 113 15.11 15.52 -2.72
N ARG A 114 15.46 14.43 -3.39
CA ARG A 114 16.84 14.00 -3.48
C ARG A 114 17.25 13.92 -4.92
N ARG A 115 18.35 14.59 -5.24
CA ARG A 115 18.99 14.44 -6.53
C ARG A 115 19.93 13.25 -6.47
N ASP A 116 19.74 12.31 -7.35
CA ASP A 116 20.67 11.20 -7.53
C ASP A 116 21.85 11.67 -8.39
N GLU A 117 23.07 11.53 -7.85
CA GLU A 117 24.29 11.95 -8.53
C GLU A 117 24.64 11.07 -9.74
N VAL A 118 24.15 9.83 -9.78
CA VAL A 118 24.41 8.86 -10.85
C VAL A 118 23.42 9.06 -11.98
N THR A 119 22.12 8.95 -11.69
CA THR A 119 21.06 9.07 -12.72
C THR A 119 20.82 10.53 -13.13
N LYS A 120 21.36 11.50 -12.38
CA LYS A 120 21.13 12.95 -12.50
C LYS A 120 19.66 13.37 -12.35
N GLY A 121 18.77 12.42 -12.02
CA GLY A 121 17.36 12.64 -11.80
C GLY A 121 17.04 13.06 -10.36
N TYR A 122 15.78 13.47 -10.16
CA TYR A 122 15.23 13.76 -8.84
C TYR A 122 14.31 12.63 -8.41
N ASP A 123 14.35 12.30 -7.12
CA ASP A 123 13.45 11.33 -6.52
C ASP A 123 12.76 11.96 -5.29
N TYR A 124 11.54 11.50 -5.03
CA TYR A 124 10.64 12.09 -4.04
C TYR A 124 10.29 11.09 -2.96
N TYR A 125 10.60 11.44 -1.72
CA TYR A 125 10.44 10.60 -0.55
C TYR A 125 9.53 11.25 0.49
N GLY A 126 9.07 10.43 1.43
CA GLY A 126 8.30 10.86 2.60
C GLY A 126 6.82 10.50 2.53
N GLY A 127 6.06 11.06 3.48
CA GLY A 127 4.63 10.77 3.65
C GLY A 127 3.79 11.06 2.41
N THR A 128 4.12 12.12 1.67
CA THR A 128 3.43 12.52 0.45
C THR A 128 3.55 11.46 -0.65
N ALA A 129 4.77 10.99 -0.93
CA ALA A 129 4.99 9.92 -1.90
C ALA A 129 4.27 8.63 -1.48
N ASN A 130 4.38 8.24 -0.21
CA ASN A 130 3.69 7.06 0.28
C ASN A 130 2.16 7.19 0.19
N THR A 131 1.60 8.35 0.51
CA THR A 131 0.15 8.59 0.45
C THR A 131 -0.37 8.52 -0.98
N ALA A 132 0.37 9.07 -1.95
CA ALA A 132 -0.03 8.97 -3.35
C ALA A 132 0.01 7.50 -3.84
N ALA A 133 1.04 6.73 -3.45
CA ALA A 133 1.12 5.30 -3.78
C ALA A 133 -0.04 4.51 -3.17
N ARG A 134 -0.39 4.80 -1.90
CA ARG A 134 -1.53 4.15 -1.24
C ARG A 134 -2.87 4.56 -1.83
N THR A 135 -2.98 5.80 -2.34
CA THR A 135 -4.17 6.28 -3.06
C THR A 135 -4.34 5.54 -4.38
N GLU A 136 -3.27 5.33 -5.14
CA GLU A 136 -3.31 4.52 -6.37
C GLU A 136 -3.66 3.07 -6.07
N GLY A 137 -3.07 2.47 -5.03
CA GLY A 137 -3.24 1.06 -4.70
C GLY A 137 -4.68 0.65 -4.35
N VAL A 138 -5.50 1.57 -3.84
CA VAL A 138 -6.93 1.30 -3.55
C VAL A 138 -7.84 1.51 -4.76
N GLY A 139 -7.34 2.09 -5.85
CA GLY A 139 -8.12 2.38 -7.05
C GLY A 139 -8.40 1.15 -7.92
N ASN A 140 -9.51 1.19 -8.65
CA ASN A 140 -9.85 0.22 -9.68
C ASN A 140 -9.22 0.60 -11.05
N GLY A 141 -9.05 -0.37 -11.94
CA GLY A 141 -8.55 -0.10 -13.28
C GLY A 141 -9.47 0.87 -14.04
N GLY A 142 -8.91 1.91 -14.64
CA GLY A 142 -9.64 3.00 -15.30
C GLY A 142 -10.15 4.10 -14.36
N GLN A 143 -9.94 3.94 -13.04
CA GLN A 143 -10.34 4.91 -12.01
C GLN A 143 -9.20 5.87 -11.70
N VAL A 144 -9.55 7.13 -11.46
CA VAL A 144 -8.63 8.17 -11.03
C VAL A 144 -9.06 8.71 -9.68
N LEU A 145 -8.17 8.63 -8.69
CA LEU A 145 -8.43 9.06 -7.33
C LEU A 145 -7.56 10.26 -6.96
N LEU A 146 -8.20 11.30 -6.43
CA LEU A 146 -7.61 12.50 -5.88
C LEU A 146 -7.81 12.49 -4.37
N THR A 147 -6.73 12.66 -3.61
CA THR A 147 -6.86 12.99 -2.18
C THR A 147 -7.45 14.38 -1.99
N ARG A 148 -8.06 14.66 -0.84
CA ARG A 148 -8.51 16.02 -0.47
C ARG A 148 -7.41 17.06 -0.60
N ALA A 149 -6.17 16.72 -0.25
CA ALA A 149 -5.04 17.63 -0.39
C ALA A 149 -4.79 18.04 -1.85
N ALA A 150 -4.88 17.08 -2.79
CA ALA A 150 -4.80 17.39 -4.22
C ALA A 150 -6.01 18.21 -4.69
N TYR A 151 -7.23 17.80 -4.33
CA TYR A 151 -8.44 18.52 -4.75
C TYR A 151 -8.50 19.97 -4.21
N MET A 152 -8.06 20.18 -2.96
CA MET A 152 -8.05 21.50 -2.34
C MET A 152 -6.91 22.40 -2.86
N ALA A 153 -5.84 21.81 -3.38
CA ALA A 153 -4.73 22.53 -4.01
C ALA A 153 -5.04 23.06 -5.42
N LEU A 154 -6.15 22.62 -6.03
CA LEU A 154 -6.71 23.28 -7.22
C LEU A 154 -7.33 24.63 -6.82
N SER A 155 -7.20 25.64 -7.68
CA SER A 155 -7.93 26.90 -7.54
C SER A 155 -9.44 26.70 -7.73
N THR A 156 -10.24 27.72 -7.38
CA THR A 156 -11.69 27.67 -7.58
C THR A 156 -12.08 27.50 -9.04
N ALA A 157 -11.43 28.24 -9.95
CA ALA A 157 -11.67 28.13 -11.39
C ALA A 157 -11.27 26.74 -11.93
N GLU A 158 -10.12 26.21 -11.50
CA GLU A 158 -9.67 24.88 -11.94
C GLU A 158 -10.59 23.74 -11.44
N ARG A 159 -11.24 23.92 -10.28
CA ARG A 159 -12.25 22.97 -9.79
C ARG A 159 -13.53 22.97 -10.62
N GLU A 160 -13.89 24.08 -11.25
CA GLU A 160 -15.05 24.15 -12.14
C GLU A 160 -14.81 23.39 -13.46
N GLU A 161 -13.55 23.26 -13.89
CA GLU A 161 -13.17 22.49 -15.09
C GLU A 161 -13.01 20.98 -14.84
N VAL A 162 -13.10 20.56 -13.58
CA VAL A 162 -12.75 19.22 -13.12
C VAL A 162 -13.95 18.59 -12.42
N GLU A 163 -14.64 17.70 -13.13
CA GLU A 163 -15.77 16.94 -12.57
C GLU A 163 -15.28 15.87 -11.60
N VAL A 164 -15.74 15.94 -10.34
CA VAL A 164 -15.36 15.01 -9.28
C VAL A 164 -16.55 14.50 -8.49
N THR A 165 -16.46 13.24 -8.06
CA THR A 165 -17.40 12.59 -7.13
C THR A 165 -16.71 12.37 -5.78
N ALA A 166 -17.27 12.89 -4.69
CA ALA A 166 -16.73 12.64 -3.36
C ALA A 166 -17.01 11.19 -2.91
N LEU A 167 -15.96 10.45 -2.53
CA LEU A 167 -16.05 9.07 -2.05
C LEU A 167 -16.00 8.95 -0.52
N GLY A 168 -15.74 10.06 0.18
CA GLY A 168 -15.64 10.11 1.64
C GLY A 168 -14.25 9.74 2.17
N ALA A 169 -14.17 9.52 3.49
CA ALA A 169 -12.91 9.23 4.18
C ALA A 169 -12.55 7.74 4.11
N VAL A 170 -11.32 7.47 3.67
CA VAL A 170 -10.80 6.11 3.46
C VAL A 170 -9.55 5.89 4.31
N ALA A 171 -9.56 4.86 5.14
CA ALA A 171 -8.37 4.48 5.92
C ALA A 171 -7.36 3.78 5.01
N LEU A 172 -6.19 4.40 4.82
CA LEU A 172 -5.10 3.83 4.04
C LEU A 172 -4.07 3.17 4.96
N ARG A 173 -3.54 2.01 4.55
CA ARG A 173 -2.51 1.30 5.31
C ARG A 173 -1.26 2.16 5.50
N GLY A 174 -0.87 2.37 6.75
CA GLY A 174 0.34 3.12 7.11
C GLY A 174 0.17 4.65 7.07
N VAL A 175 -1.01 5.14 6.75
CA VAL A 175 -1.38 6.56 6.90
C VAL A 175 -2.15 6.69 8.22
N PRO A 176 -1.74 7.57 9.15
CA PRO A 176 -2.29 7.60 10.50
C PRO A 176 -3.74 8.08 10.56
N GLU A 177 -4.15 8.94 9.64
CA GLU A 177 -5.50 9.50 9.57
C GLU A 177 -6.21 9.05 8.29
N PRO A 178 -7.53 8.79 8.33
CA PRO A 178 -8.31 8.54 7.13
C PRO A 178 -8.19 9.68 6.12
N VAL A 179 -7.98 9.33 4.86
CA VAL A 179 -7.81 10.29 3.76
C VAL A 179 -9.13 10.43 3.04
N GLU A 180 -9.67 11.65 2.99
CA GLU A 180 -10.81 11.97 2.14
C GLU A 180 -10.45 11.84 0.66
N MET A 181 -11.27 11.10 -0.09
CA MET A 181 -11.04 10.76 -1.48
C MET A 181 -12.10 11.37 -2.40
N TYR A 182 -11.65 11.78 -3.58
CA TYR A 182 -12.45 12.30 -4.68
C TYR A 182 -12.13 11.48 -5.92
N GLN A 183 -13.14 10.96 -6.60
CA GLN A 183 -12.99 10.34 -7.91
C GLN A 183 -13.05 11.42 -8.98
N LEU A 184 -12.03 11.48 -9.84
CA LEU A 184 -12.07 12.31 -11.05
C LEU A 184 -12.87 11.57 -12.13
N GLU A 185 -13.93 12.19 -12.63
CA GLU A 185 -14.74 11.65 -13.73
C GLU A 185 -14.03 11.87 -15.06
N ALA A 186 -12.94 11.13 -15.27
CA ALA A 186 -12.12 11.28 -16.46
C ALA A 186 -12.89 10.88 -17.71
N VAL A 187 -13.60 9.76 -17.69
CA VAL A 187 -14.51 9.32 -18.77
C VAL A 187 -15.92 9.27 -18.18
N PRO A 188 -16.78 10.27 -18.49
CA PRO A 188 -18.11 10.36 -17.92
C PRO A 188 -18.92 9.08 -18.17
N GLY A 189 -19.61 8.58 -17.14
CA GLY A 189 -20.45 7.37 -17.23
C GLY A 189 -19.75 6.05 -16.88
N ARG A 190 -18.43 6.05 -16.62
CA ARG A 190 -17.77 4.87 -16.04
C ARG A 190 -18.23 4.62 -14.62
N THR A 191 -18.58 3.39 -14.33
CA THR A 191 -18.87 2.90 -12.98
C THR A 191 -17.76 1.98 -12.50
N PHE A 192 -17.46 2.04 -11.20
CA PHE A 192 -16.41 1.24 -10.58
C PHE A 192 -16.96 0.41 -9.42
N ALA A 193 -16.28 -0.69 -9.10
CA ALA A 193 -16.52 -1.43 -7.87
C ALA A 193 -16.05 -0.63 -6.64
N ALA A 194 -16.33 -1.15 -5.44
CA ALA A 194 -15.79 -0.59 -4.20
C ALA A 194 -14.25 -0.48 -4.23
N LEU A 195 -13.71 0.46 -3.45
CA LEU A 195 -12.27 0.65 -3.32
C LEU A 195 -11.58 -0.60 -2.76
N ARG A 196 -10.36 -0.88 -3.21
CA ARG A 196 -9.60 -2.08 -2.90
C ARG A 196 -8.84 -1.94 -1.57
N LEU A 197 -9.57 -1.94 -0.46
CA LEU A 197 -8.99 -1.71 0.88
C LEU A 197 -8.21 -2.91 1.43
N ASP A 198 -8.58 -4.13 1.05
CA ASP A 198 -8.05 -5.36 1.68
C ASP A 198 -6.87 -6.01 0.95
N ARG A 199 -6.44 -5.45 -0.19
CA ARG A 199 -5.55 -6.17 -1.12
C ARG A 199 -4.08 -5.76 -1.01
N GLU A 200 -3.52 -5.99 0.18
CA GLU A 200 -2.10 -6.34 0.40
C GLU A 200 -1.95 -7.50 1.41
N LYS A 201 -2.87 -8.47 1.39
CA LYS A 201 -2.52 -9.86 1.75
C LYS A 201 -2.12 -10.57 0.46
N GLY A 202 -0.81 -10.71 0.23
CA GLY A 202 -0.31 -11.30 -1.01
C GLY A 202 1.21 -11.21 -1.15
N GLY A 203 1.92 -11.54 -0.07
CA GLY A 203 3.37 -11.71 -0.02
C GLY A 203 3.79 -12.51 1.21
N ASP A 204 2.91 -13.36 1.73
CA ASP A 204 3.25 -14.37 2.72
C ASP A 204 3.11 -15.71 2.03
N VAL A 205 4.24 -16.41 1.94
CA VAL A 205 4.34 -17.79 1.50
C VAL A 205 3.43 -18.63 2.39
N ALA A 206 2.61 -19.46 1.76
CA ALA A 206 1.70 -20.38 2.41
C ALA A 206 2.41 -21.25 3.45
N GLU A 207 1.75 -21.48 4.59
CA GLU A 207 1.73 -22.80 5.21
C GLU A 207 0.46 -22.98 6.07
N GLU A 208 0.04 -24.23 6.14
CA GLU A 208 -1.33 -24.72 6.30
C GLU A 208 -1.91 -24.66 7.72
N ASP A 209 -3.25 -24.59 7.75
CA ASP A 209 -4.20 -25.17 8.70
C ASP A 209 -3.75 -25.59 10.11
N SER A 210 -4.51 -25.13 11.12
CA SER A 210 -5.58 -25.96 11.69
C SER A 210 -6.27 -25.30 12.88
N SER A 211 -7.59 -25.43 12.88
CA SER A 211 -8.57 -24.93 13.82
C SER A 211 -8.39 -25.47 15.24
N ARG A 212 -8.59 -24.63 16.27
CA ARG A 212 -9.40 -25.00 17.45
C ARG A 212 -9.78 -23.81 18.34
N SER A 213 -11.08 -23.78 18.64
CA SER A 213 -11.81 -22.88 19.53
C SER A 213 -11.31 -22.88 20.98
N GLY A 214 -11.44 -21.74 21.65
CA GLY A 214 -11.43 -21.64 23.11
C GLY A 214 -11.51 -20.18 23.60
N HIS A 215 -12.64 -19.83 24.19
CA HIS A 215 -12.96 -18.52 24.77
C HIS A 215 -11.90 -17.99 25.76
N ALA A 216 -11.65 -16.67 25.73
CA ALA A 216 -11.80 -15.78 26.89
C ALA A 216 -11.52 -14.33 26.49
N SER A 217 -12.52 -13.48 26.62
CA SER A 217 -12.42 -12.03 26.50
C SER A 217 -11.62 -11.45 27.68
N VAL A 218 -10.55 -10.71 27.40
CA VAL A 218 -10.15 -9.54 28.21
C VAL A 218 -9.69 -8.45 27.26
N SER A 219 -10.41 -7.33 27.33
CA SER A 219 -10.16 -6.08 26.63
C SER A 219 -8.80 -5.48 26.99
N SER A 220 -7.89 -5.48 26.03
CA SER A 220 -6.84 -4.46 25.87
C SER A 220 -6.36 -4.58 24.43
N SER A 221 -6.53 -3.53 23.62
CA SER A 221 -6.05 -3.49 22.23
C SER A 221 -4.62 -4.04 22.18
N PRO A 222 -4.35 -5.15 21.46
CA PRO A 222 -3.04 -5.75 21.51
C PRO A 222 -2.06 -4.78 20.89
N ASN A 223 -1.11 -4.31 21.69
CA ASN A 223 -0.04 -3.46 21.17
C ASN A 223 0.65 -4.25 20.03
N PRO A 224 0.63 -3.78 18.77
CA PRO A 224 1.18 -4.53 17.65
C PRO A 224 2.66 -4.89 17.85
N PHE A 225 3.40 -4.07 18.62
CA PHE A 225 4.77 -4.36 19.01
C PHE A 225 4.91 -5.54 19.98
N ALA A 226 3.92 -5.82 20.81
CA ALA A 226 3.92 -6.96 21.72
C ALA A 226 3.83 -8.29 20.96
N HIS A 227 3.01 -8.33 19.91
CA HIS A 227 2.95 -9.50 19.03
C HIS A 227 4.27 -9.71 18.28
N SER A 228 4.90 -8.66 17.75
CA SER A 228 6.18 -8.81 17.05
C SER A 228 7.31 -9.32 17.95
N VAL A 229 7.44 -8.77 19.17
CA VAL A 229 8.47 -9.22 20.13
C VAL A 229 8.19 -10.66 20.59
N LEU A 230 6.92 -11.00 20.85
CA LEU A 230 6.52 -12.35 21.24
C LEU A 230 6.81 -13.37 20.14
N SER A 231 6.50 -13.05 18.87
CA SER A 231 6.78 -13.93 17.72
C SER A 231 8.28 -14.19 17.55
N VAL A 232 9.11 -13.15 17.67
CA VAL A 232 10.58 -13.30 17.58
C VAL A 232 11.11 -14.17 18.71
N LEU A 233 10.69 -13.94 19.96
CA LEU A 233 11.13 -14.77 21.08
C LEU A 233 10.64 -16.21 20.93
N THR A 234 9.41 -16.43 20.47
CA THR A 234 8.86 -17.78 20.25
C THR A 234 9.63 -18.52 19.16
N LEU A 235 10.00 -17.85 18.07
CA LEU A 235 10.82 -18.42 17.00
C LEU A 235 12.24 -18.74 17.48
N LEU A 236 12.89 -17.81 18.20
CA LEU A 236 14.25 -17.98 18.70
C LEU A 236 14.36 -19.11 19.72
N PHE A 237 13.41 -19.21 20.66
CA PHE A 237 13.41 -20.23 21.71
C PHE A 237 12.74 -21.54 21.28
N GLY A 238 11.90 -21.50 20.24
CA GLY A 238 11.19 -22.66 19.68
C GLY A 238 12.10 -23.74 19.11
N THR A 239 13.31 -23.38 18.68
CA THR A 239 14.33 -24.31 18.14
C THR A 239 14.98 -25.19 19.22
N PHE A 240 14.84 -24.85 20.50
CA PHE A 240 15.39 -25.60 21.62
C PHE A 240 14.37 -26.59 22.19
N ALA A 241 14.86 -27.75 22.65
CA ALA A 241 14.05 -28.70 23.40
C ALA A 241 13.50 -28.07 24.68
N ALA A 242 12.29 -28.43 25.09
CA ALA A 242 11.56 -27.79 26.20
C ALA A 242 12.35 -27.68 27.52
N ALA A 243 13.24 -28.64 27.80
CA ALA A 243 14.11 -28.62 28.97
C ALA A 243 15.20 -27.53 28.91
N GLN A 244 15.84 -27.34 27.75
CA GLN A 244 16.86 -26.32 27.52
C GLN A 244 16.24 -24.93 27.35
N ARG A 245 15.05 -24.86 26.73
CA ARG A 245 14.28 -23.64 26.53
C ARG A 245 14.00 -22.91 27.85
N LEU A 246 13.61 -23.67 28.88
CA LEU A 246 13.28 -23.12 30.18
C LEU A 246 14.51 -22.57 30.93
N GLU A 247 15.67 -23.18 30.74
CA GLU A 247 16.93 -22.75 31.37
C GLU A 247 17.43 -21.44 30.75
N LEU A 248 17.40 -21.35 29.43
CA LEU A 248 17.73 -20.12 28.70
C LEU A 248 16.74 -18.99 29.01
N LEU A 249 15.44 -19.26 29.00
CA LEU A 249 14.42 -18.27 29.34
C LEU A 249 14.53 -17.79 30.79
N ARG A 250 14.89 -18.65 31.75
CA ARG A 250 15.13 -18.23 33.14
C ARG A 250 16.29 -17.26 33.24
N SER A 251 17.43 -17.55 32.59
CA SER A 251 18.59 -16.66 32.62
C SER A 251 18.29 -15.28 32.03
N LEU A 252 17.44 -15.22 31.00
CA LEU A 252 16.99 -13.97 30.40
C LEU A 252 15.98 -13.25 31.26
N CYS A 253 15.00 -13.96 31.82
CA CYS A 253 14.01 -13.37 32.71
C CYS A 253 14.65 -12.77 33.96
N GLU A 254 15.66 -13.42 34.57
CA GLU A 254 16.43 -12.88 35.70
C GLU A 254 17.15 -11.58 35.34
N ARG A 255 17.83 -11.53 34.18
CA ARG A 255 18.50 -10.32 33.68
C ARG A 255 17.55 -9.17 33.40
N TRP A 256 16.30 -9.47 33.05
CA TRP A 256 15.25 -8.48 32.76
C TRP A 256 14.31 -8.22 33.95
N GLY A 257 14.60 -8.78 35.14
CA GLY A 257 13.81 -8.58 36.35
C GLY A 257 12.38 -9.12 36.25
N VAL A 258 12.19 -10.23 35.54
CA VAL A 258 10.89 -10.86 35.27
C VAL A 258 10.77 -12.15 36.08
N ASP A 259 9.74 -12.24 36.93
CA ASP A 259 9.47 -13.46 37.69
C ASP A 259 8.94 -14.57 36.78
N VAL A 260 9.71 -15.66 36.70
CA VAL A 260 9.28 -16.91 36.06
C VAL A 260 8.50 -17.74 37.08
N PRO A 261 7.30 -18.23 36.75
CA PRO A 261 6.58 -19.15 37.63
C PRO A 261 7.46 -20.37 37.96
N ARG A 262 7.68 -20.64 39.25
CA ARG A 262 8.29 -21.91 39.67
C ARG A 262 7.38 -23.03 39.21
N ALA A 263 7.92 -24.06 38.56
CA ALA A 263 7.15 -25.19 38.07
C ALA A 263 6.41 -25.85 39.25
N VAL A 264 5.12 -25.54 39.41
CA VAL A 264 4.24 -26.23 40.36
C VAL A 264 4.04 -27.64 39.83
N ARG A 265 4.19 -28.64 40.70
CA ARG A 265 4.11 -30.06 40.37
C ARG A 265 2.83 -30.33 39.57
N GLY A 266 2.96 -30.58 38.26
CA GLY A 266 1.84 -30.79 37.33
C GLY A 266 1.75 -29.82 36.14
N VAL A 267 2.44 -28.68 36.14
CA VAL A 267 2.50 -27.79 34.96
C VAL A 267 3.46 -28.37 33.91
N ARG A 268 2.97 -28.62 32.69
CA ARG A 268 3.80 -29.05 31.56
C ARG A 268 4.89 -28.00 31.31
N LYS A 269 6.15 -28.41 31.17
CA LYS A 269 7.32 -27.51 30.96
C LYS A 269 7.10 -26.51 29.81
N GLU A 270 6.33 -26.92 28.80
CA GLU A 270 5.93 -26.09 27.66
C GLU A 270 5.10 -24.86 28.05
N GLU A 271 4.21 -25.02 29.03
CA GLU A 271 3.35 -23.94 29.52
C GLU A 271 4.16 -22.92 30.33
N ALA A 272 5.12 -23.39 31.12
CA ALA A 272 6.04 -22.51 31.85
C ALA A 272 6.93 -21.70 30.89
N CYS A 273 7.38 -22.30 29.77
CA CYS A 273 8.11 -21.61 28.71
C CYS A 273 7.24 -20.56 28.00
N ARG A 274 5.97 -20.88 27.71
CA ARG A 274 5.02 -19.94 27.08
C ARG A 274 4.81 -18.70 27.94
N VAL A 275 4.48 -18.89 29.22
CA VAL A 275 4.24 -17.79 30.16
C VAL A 275 5.50 -16.96 30.41
N ALA A 276 6.69 -17.58 30.46
CA ALA A 276 7.95 -16.85 30.58
C ALA A 276 8.23 -15.96 29.36
N THR A 277 7.99 -16.49 28.15
CA THR A 277 8.15 -15.76 26.89
C THR A 277 7.21 -14.56 26.80
N GLU A 278 5.94 -14.73 27.16
CA GLU A 278 4.94 -13.64 27.16
C GLU A 278 5.27 -12.51 28.14
N ARG A 279 5.72 -12.87 29.36
CA ARG A 279 6.13 -11.88 30.36
C ARG A 279 7.39 -11.13 29.96
N LEU A 280 8.36 -11.82 29.36
CA LEU A 280 9.58 -11.20 28.84
C LEU A 280 9.26 -10.24 27.71
N ALA A 281 8.42 -10.65 26.74
CA ALA A 281 7.96 -9.80 25.64
C ALA A 281 7.28 -8.52 26.16
N SER A 282 6.38 -8.66 27.12
CA SER A 282 5.66 -7.54 27.73
C SER A 282 6.61 -6.54 28.41
N ARG A 283 7.65 -7.04 29.09
CA ARG A 283 8.66 -6.16 29.73
C ARG A 283 9.57 -5.48 28.72
N MET A 284 9.98 -6.17 27.66
CA MET A 284 10.75 -5.56 26.57
C MET A 284 9.98 -4.43 25.90
N VAL A 285 8.69 -4.61 25.61
CA VAL A 285 7.82 -3.57 25.05
C VAL A 285 7.72 -2.36 25.99
N CYS A 286 7.54 -2.58 27.30
CA CYS A 286 7.48 -1.51 28.29
C CYS A 286 8.78 -0.67 28.33
N VAL A 287 9.95 -1.31 28.21
CA VAL A 287 11.25 -0.62 28.16
C VAL A 287 11.41 0.14 26.84
N MET A 288 10.98 -0.45 25.72
CA MET A 288 11.05 0.19 24.40
C MET A 288 10.17 1.44 24.33
N GLU A 289 8.95 1.39 24.88
CA GLU A 289 8.06 2.56 24.95
C GLU A 289 8.61 3.65 25.89
N LYS A 290 9.21 3.26 27.04
CA LYS A 290 9.84 4.22 27.95
C LYS A 290 11.04 4.92 27.30
N LYS A 291 11.90 4.19 26.58
CA LYS A 291 12.99 4.77 25.77
C LYS A 291 12.47 5.68 24.65
N ARG A 292 11.38 5.31 23.97
CA ARG A 292 10.74 6.13 22.93
C ARG A 292 10.19 7.44 23.50
N GLY A 293 9.64 7.42 24.71
CA GLY A 293 9.25 8.62 25.47
C GLY A 293 10.45 9.50 25.84
N GLU A 294 11.54 8.90 26.33
CA GLU A 294 12.77 9.61 26.67
C GLU A 294 13.48 10.20 25.43
N LEU A 295 13.42 9.54 24.27
CA LEU A 295 13.92 10.04 22.99
C LEU A 295 13.09 11.21 22.43
N ARG A 296 11.79 11.27 22.74
CA ARG A 296 10.91 12.39 22.38
C ARG A 296 11.20 13.66 23.19
N VAL A 297 11.59 13.51 24.47
CA VAL A 297 11.92 14.66 25.34
C VAL A 297 13.31 15.23 25.03
N LYS A 298 14.24 14.42 24.48
CA LYS A 298 15.65 14.84 24.26
C LYS A 298 15.96 15.43 22.87
N LYS A 299 15.02 15.52 21.93
CA LYS A 299 15.29 16.03 20.57
C LYS A 299 14.77 17.45 20.34
N ALA A 300 15.53 18.43 20.84
CA ALA A 300 15.80 19.71 20.21
C ALA A 300 17.18 20.21 20.69
N PRO A 301 17.98 20.91 19.86
CA PRO A 301 18.49 20.54 18.55
C PRO A 301 19.98 20.10 18.62
N THR A 302 20.57 19.93 17.43
CA THR A 302 22.00 19.84 17.06
C THR A 302 22.73 18.48 16.97
N GLN A 303 23.34 18.38 15.79
CA GLN A 303 24.58 17.70 15.38
C GLN A 303 24.54 16.30 14.74
N ARG A 304 25.27 16.29 13.61
CA ARG A 304 25.60 15.24 12.66
C ARG A 304 26.16 14.01 13.35
N VAL A 305 25.82 12.83 12.82
CA VAL A 305 26.77 11.71 12.77
C VAL A 305 26.57 10.96 11.46
N HIS A 306 27.69 10.70 10.78
CA HIS A 306 27.81 9.77 9.67
C HIS A 306 27.31 8.37 10.05
N GLY A 307 26.73 7.67 9.08
CA GLY A 307 26.44 6.24 9.20
C GLY A 307 26.19 5.66 7.82
N GLU A 308 27.23 5.06 7.24
CA GLU A 308 27.11 4.11 6.13
C GLU A 308 26.08 3.04 6.48
N PHE A 309 25.05 2.84 5.67
CA PHE A 309 24.32 1.57 5.68
C PHE A 309 23.87 1.18 4.27
N ARG A 310 24.13 -0.10 4.01
CA ARG A 310 24.11 -0.83 2.74
C ARG A 310 22.79 -0.78 2.00
N CYS A 311 22.92 -0.73 0.67
CA CYS A 311 21.91 -1.12 -0.30
C CYS A 311 21.37 -2.52 0.00
N MET A 312 20.05 -2.66 0.07
CA MET A 312 19.36 -3.91 -0.23
C MET A 312 18.27 -3.58 -1.25
N GLY A 313 18.60 -3.84 -2.52
CA GLY A 313 17.60 -3.96 -3.57
C GLY A 313 16.78 -5.21 -3.31
N VAL A 314 15.47 -5.10 -3.43
CA VAL A 314 14.57 -6.24 -3.49
C VAL A 314 13.94 -6.23 -4.88
N ALA A 315 14.41 -7.16 -5.70
CA ALA A 315 13.75 -7.57 -6.93
C ALA A 315 12.44 -8.28 -6.55
N LEU A 316 11.35 -7.95 -7.23
CA LEU A 316 10.10 -8.70 -7.11
C LEU A 316 9.73 -9.32 -8.47
N SER A 317 9.50 -10.62 -8.39
CA SER A 317 9.29 -11.58 -9.44
C SER A 317 7.94 -11.41 -10.14
N CYS A 318 7.93 -11.80 -11.41
CA CYS A 318 6.83 -11.85 -12.34
C CYS A 318 5.75 -12.86 -11.88
N THR A 319 4.52 -12.41 -11.64
CA THR A 319 3.26 -13.19 -11.74
C THR A 319 2.05 -12.28 -11.48
N CYS A 320 0.91 -12.60 -12.13
CA CYS A 320 -0.43 -11.99 -12.01
C CYS A 320 -0.77 -10.77 -12.87
N LEU A 321 -1.45 -11.06 -14.00
CA LEU A 321 -2.24 -10.14 -14.84
C LEU A 321 -3.37 -9.37 -14.10
N THR A 322 -3.48 -9.48 -12.78
CA THR A 322 -4.40 -8.69 -11.92
C THR A 322 -3.69 -7.60 -11.11
N HIS A 323 -2.36 -7.56 -11.18
CA HIS A 323 -1.53 -6.41 -10.87
C HIS A 323 -1.23 -5.65 -12.17
N LEU A 324 -0.53 -4.52 -12.07
CA LEU A 324 0.13 -3.83 -13.19
C LEU A 324 -0.74 -2.68 -13.80
N MET A 325 -0.11 -1.50 -13.95
CA MET A 325 -0.60 -0.16 -14.34
C MET A 325 -1.15 0.75 -13.24
N GLY A 326 -0.27 1.15 -12.32
CA GLY A 326 -0.49 2.26 -11.40
C GLY A 326 0.24 3.53 -11.85
N VAL A 327 -0.48 4.64 -12.03
CA VAL A 327 0.16 5.97 -12.17
C VAL A 327 -0.01 6.71 -10.87
N MET A 328 1.11 6.94 -10.20
CA MET A 328 1.16 7.76 -9.00
C MET A 328 1.63 9.14 -9.41
N VAL A 329 0.81 10.16 -9.17
CA VAL A 329 1.19 11.55 -9.41
C VAL A 329 1.39 12.27 -8.10
N VAL A 330 2.61 12.77 -7.90
CA VAL A 330 2.99 13.63 -6.78
C VAL A 330 3.04 15.06 -7.29
N SER A 331 2.23 15.94 -6.71
CA SER A 331 2.35 17.37 -6.95
C SER A 331 2.89 18.08 -5.71
N GLY A 332 3.74 19.08 -5.92
CA GLY A 332 4.28 19.92 -4.86
C GLY A 332 4.71 21.26 -5.44
N GLU A 333 4.73 22.30 -4.61
CA GLU A 333 5.30 23.60 -4.97
C GLU A 333 6.84 23.51 -4.86
N TRP A 334 7.54 24.04 -5.87
CA TRP A 334 9.01 24.03 -6.01
C TRP A 334 9.52 25.45 -6.20
#